data_AF-A0A3M9YR85-F1
#
_entry.id   AF-A0A3M9YR85-F1
#
_cell.length_a   1.000
_cell.length_b   1.000
_cell.length_c   1.000
_cell.angle_alpha   90.00
_cell.angle_beta   90.00
_cell.angle_gamma   90.00
#
_symmetry.space_group_name_H-M   'P 1'
#
loop_
_entity.id
_entity.type
_entity.pdbx_description
1 polymer ?
#
loop_
_entity_poly.entity_id
_entity_poly.type
_entity_poly.pdbx_seq_one_letter_code
_entity_poly.pdbx_strand_id
1 'polypeptide(L)'
;MIEEHEGFCFCCQSATIFEIRSNWLRDNYICTLCGSIPRQRALQYILDLLDSEWKNSKIHESSPSNEYISRFCKNYTSSQYFDGHLSGTLIDGVRCENLEAMSFPDATFDIFITQDVFEHVFHPDRKRCSQPT
;
A
#
# COMPACT_ATOMS: atom_id res chain seq x y z
N MET A 1 30.89 -0.58 -8.80
CA MET A 1 30.64 -1.94 -9.29
C MET A 1 29.16 -2.18 -9.07
N ILE A 2 28.40 -2.45 -10.14
CA ILE A 2 26.97 -2.80 -9.99
C ILE A 2 26.96 -4.21 -9.39
N GLU A 3 26.29 -4.37 -8.26
CA GLU A 3 26.15 -5.65 -7.59
C GLU A 3 24.76 -6.21 -7.93
N GLU A 4 24.72 -7.46 -8.38
CA GLU A 4 23.51 -8.12 -8.87
C GLU A 4 23.32 -9.47 -8.19
N HIS A 5 22.07 -9.82 -7.88
CA HIS A 5 21.70 -11.07 -7.23
C HIS A 5 20.43 -11.65 -7.84
N GLU A 6 20.39 -12.96 -8.05
CA GLU A 6 19.17 -13.66 -8.46
C GLU A 6 18.18 -13.78 -7.28
N GLY A 7 16.88 -13.74 -7.58
CA GLY A 7 15.86 -14.05 -6.58
C GLY A 7 14.44 -13.96 -7.12
N PHE A 8 13.46 -14.01 -6.22
CA PHE A 8 12.04 -13.94 -6.57
C PHE A 8 11.42 -12.62 -6.12
N CYS A 9 10.73 -11.93 -7.02
CA CYS A 9 10.08 -10.66 -6.73
C CYS A 9 8.59 -10.84 -6.48
N PHE A 10 8.13 -10.62 -5.24
CA PHE A 10 6.72 -10.70 -4.86
C PHE A 10 5.83 -9.65 -5.55
N CYS A 11 6.39 -8.51 -5.98
CA CYS A 11 5.64 -7.49 -6.71
C CYS A 11 5.25 -7.90 -8.14
N CYS A 12 6.08 -8.69 -8.83
CA CYS A 12 5.78 -9.15 -10.20
C CYS A 12 5.62 -10.68 -10.31
N GLN A 13 5.71 -11.41 -9.20
CA GLN A 13 5.55 -12.86 -9.10
C GLN A 13 6.43 -13.64 -10.10
N SER A 14 7.69 -13.22 -10.24
CA SER A 14 8.64 -13.86 -11.14
C SER A 14 10.03 -13.93 -10.53
N ALA A 15 10.79 -14.95 -10.93
CA ALA A 15 12.24 -14.92 -10.81
C ALA A 15 12.80 -13.70 -11.56
N THR A 16 13.80 -13.04 -10.99
CA THR A 16 14.40 -11.81 -11.49
C THR A 16 15.85 -11.69 -11.04
N ILE A 17 16.56 -10.73 -11.61
CA ILE A 17 17.82 -10.21 -11.08
C ILE A 17 17.50 -8.93 -10.30
N PHE A 18 18.05 -8.80 -9.10
CA PHE A 18 18.02 -7.57 -8.34
C PHE A 18 19.32 -6.80 -8.48
N GLU A 19 19.22 -5.53 -8.81
CA GLU A 19 20.35 -4.63 -9.04
C GLU A 19 20.51 -3.65 -7.86
N ILE A 20 21.72 -3.54 -7.31
CA ILE A 20 22.08 -2.55 -6.30
C ILE A 20 22.71 -1.33 -6.98
N ARG A 21 21.99 -0.21 -6.97
CA ARG A 21 22.41 1.04 -7.62
C ARG A 21 23.14 2.00 -6.69
N SER A 22 22.97 1.88 -5.38
CA SER A 22 23.65 2.69 -4.37
C SER A 22 23.66 2.00 -3.01
N ASN A 23 24.45 2.53 -2.07
CA ASN A 23 24.52 2.04 -0.70
C ASN A 23 23.20 2.25 0.08
N TRP A 24 22.30 3.12 -0.40
CA TRP A 24 20.97 3.27 0.18
C TRP A 24 20.03 2.20 -0.37
N LEU A 25 20.21 0.97 0.10
CA LEU A 25 19.51 -0.23 -0.40
C LEU A 25 17.98 -0.10 -0.32
N ARG A 26 17.47 0.64 0.67
CA ARG A 26 16.03 0.85 0.90
C ARG A 26 15.29 1.25 -0.39
N ASP A 27 15.89 2.10 -1.20
CA ASP A 27 15.28 2.61 -2.44
C ASP A 27 16.07 2.23 -3.70
N ASN A 28 17.27 1.66 -3.54
CA ASN A 28 18.19 1.38 -4.66
C ASN A 28 18.50 -0.11 -4.86
N TYR A 29 17.77 -1.02 -4.19
CA TYR A 29 17.86 -2.45 -4.45
C TYR A 29 16.67 -2.93 -5.32
N ILE A 30 16.84 -2.78 -6.63
CA ILE A 30 15.74 -2.73 -7.61
C ILE A 30 15.50 -4.08 -8.27
N CYS A 31 14.23 -4.47 -8.46
CA CYS A 31 13.87 -5.56 -9.38
C CYS A 31 14.07 -5.12 -10.84
N THR A 32 14.90 -5.82 -11.61
CA THR A 32 15.17 -5.48 -13.01
C THR A 32 13.97 -5.66 -13.94
N LEU A 33 12.96 -6.45 -13.56
CA LEU A 33 11.76 -6.66 -14.36
C LEU A 33 10.67 -5.61 -14.13
N CYS A 34 10.35 -5.31 -12.86
CA CYS A 34 9.22 -4.43 -12.54
C CYS A 34 9.61 -3.10 -11.90
N GLY A 35 10.88 -2.93 -11.51
CA GLY A 35 11.36 -1.71 -10.86
C GLY A 35 11.04 -1.61 -9.38
N SER A 36 10.45 -2.65 -8.76
CA SER A 36 10.08 -2.60 -7.34
C SER A 36 11.30 -2.41 -6.42
N ILE A 37 11.09 -1.67 -5.32
CA ILE A 37 12.06 -1.48 -4.23
C ILE A 37 11.73 -2.38 -3.03
N PRO A 38 12.66 -2.60 -2.08
CA PRO A 38 12.48 -3.50 -0.94
C PRO A 38 11.17 -3.34 -0.18
N ARG A 39 10.74 -2.12 0.19
CA ARG A 39 9.50 -1.91 0.97
C ARG A 39 8.23 -2.37 0.23
N GLN A 40 8.21 -2.25 -1.09
CA GLN A 40 7.08 -2.67 -1.92
C GLN A 40 7.02 -4.20 -1.99
N ARG A 41 8.21 -4.85 -2.14
CA ARG A 41 8.32 -6.31 -2.14
C ARG A 41 7.98 -6.90 -0.78
N ALA A 42 8.43 -6.27 0.30
CA ALA A 42 8.14 -6.69 1.67
C ALA A 42 6.64 -6.67 1.95
N LEU A 43 5.93 -5.63 1.49
CA LEU A 43 4.47 -5.54 1.64
C LEU A 43 3.76 -6.70 0.93
N GLN A 44 4.08 -6.95 -0.34
CA GLN A 44 3.50 -8.08 -1.09
C GLN A 44 3.83 -9.43 -0.47
N TYR A 45 5.07 -9.61 0.01
CA TYR A 45 5.47 -10.83 0.71
C TYR A 45 4.64 -11.07 1.98
N ILE A 46 4.39 -10.02 2.77
CA ILE A 46 3.58 -10.13 3.99
C ILE A 46 2.12 -10.45 3.66
N LEU A 47 1.56 -9.90 2.57
CA LEU A 47 0.23 -10.29 2.11
C LEU A 47 0.16 -11.78 1.77
N ASP A 48 1.10 -12.29 0.97
CA ASP A 48 1.18 -13.71 0.62
C ASP A 48 1.40 -14.61 1.86
N LEU A 49 2.14 -14.13 2.86
CA LEU A 49 2.43 -14.87 4.09
C LEU A 49 1.22 -14.94 5.04
N LEU A 50 0.47 -13.85 5.18
CA LEU A 50 -0.64 -13.75 6.14
C LEU A 50 -1.94 -14.34 5.59
N ASP A 51 -2.18 -14.22 4.30
CA ASP A 51 -3.40 -14.70 3.65
C ASP A 51 -3.09 -15.07 2.20
N SER A 52 -2.97 -16.36 1.88
CA SER A 52 -2.70 -16.81 0.51
C SER A 52 -3.79 -16.42 -0.50
N GLU A 53 -4.98 -16.06 -0.02
CA GLU A 53 -6.15 -15.68 -0.83
C GLU A 53 -6.39 -14.16 -0.86
N TRP A 54 -5.46 -13.34 -0.36
CA TRP A 54 -5.60 -11.87 -0.27
C TRP A 54 -6.01 -11.21 -1.59
N LYS A 55 -5.69 -11.83 -2.72
CA LYS A 55 -6.06 -11.38 -4.08
C LYS A 55 -7.58 -11.30 -4.29
N ASN A 56 -8.36 -12.00 -3.47
CA ASN A 56 -9.83 -11.96 -3.47
C ASN A 56 -10.41 -11.03 -2.39
N SER A 57 -9.60 -10.65 -1.40
CA SER A 57 -10.00 -9.82 -0.25
C SER A 57 -10.31 -8.37 -0.64
N LYS A 58 -11.14 -7.68 0.14
CA LYS A 58 -11.35 -6.23 0.01
C LYS A 58 -10.23 -5.49 0.71
N ILE A 59 -9.38 -4.83 -0.07
CA ILE A 59 -8.19 -4.15 0.43
C ILE A 59 -8.34 -2.64 0.29
N HIS A 60 -8.01 -1.91 1.35
CA HIS A 60 -7.80 -0.47 1.29
C HIS A 60 -6.39 -0.10 1.68
N GLU A 61 -5.75 0.78 0.90
CA GLU A 61 -4.45 1.37 1.24
C GLU A 61 -4.56 2.89 1.36
N SER A 62 -4.19 3.43 2.52
CA SER A 62 -4.09 4.86 2.73
C SER A 62 -2.70 5.36 2.33
N SER A 63 -2.67 6.38 1.48
CA SER A 63 -1.48 7.02 0.93
C SER A 63 -0.50 6.03 0.28
N PRO A 64 -0.95 5.26 -0.73
CA PRO A 64 -0.11 4.26 -1.38
C PRO A 64 1.11 4.91 -2.06
N SER A 65 2.25 4.23 -2.02
CA SER A 65 3.46 4.65 -2.73
C SER A 65 3.65 3.99 -4.10
N ASN A 66 2.75 3.08 -4.47
CA ASN A 66 2.81 2.26 -5.67
C ASN A 66 1.45 1.59 -5.94
N GLU A 67 1.37 0.83 -7.02
CA GLU A 67 0.16 0.16 -7.51
C GLU A 67 0.32 -1.37 -7.61
N TYR A 68 1.31 -1.99 -6.96
CA TYR A 68 1.58 -3.42 -7.17
C TYR A 68 0.44 -4.33 -6.68
N ILE A 69 -0.29 -3.91 -5.64
CA ILE A 69 -1.40 -4.69 -5.08
C ILE A 69 -2.58 -4.71 -6.06
N SER A 70 -2.90 -3.57 -6.69
CA SER A 70 -4.03 -3.43 -7.62
C SER A 70 -3.88 -4.29 -8.88
N ARG A 71 -2.65 -4.71 -9.21
CA ARG A 71 -2.37 -5.62 -10.34
C ARG A 71 -2.94 -7.02 -10.12
N PHE A 72 -3.16 -7.43 -8.86
CA PHE A 72 -3.62 -8.78 -8.52
C PHE A 72 -4.97 -8.78 -7.79
N CYS A 73 -5.23 -7.80 -6.94
CA CYS A 73 -6.49 -7.68 -6.21
C CYS A 73 -7.45 -6.72 -6.92
N LYS A 74 -8.54 -7.26 -7.48
CA LYS A 74 -9.58 -6.46 -8.15
C LYS A 74 -10.40 -5.60 -7.19
N ASN A 75 -10.47 -6.00 -5.92
CA ASN A 75 -11.20 -5.31 -4.86
C ASN A 75 -10.28 -4.35 -4.06
N TYR A 76 -9.21 -3.87 -4.69
CA TYR A 76 -8.30 -2.89 -4.11
C TYR A 76 -8.83 -1.47 -4.30
N THR A 77 -8.77 -0.69 -3.22
CA THR A 77 -9.05 0.74 -3.22
C THR A 77 -7.94 1.49 -2.49
N SER A 78 -7.79 2.78 -2.79
CA SER A 78 -6.86 3.62 -2.06
C SER A 78 -7.39 5.03 -1.87
N SER A 79 -6.79 5.76 -0.93
CA SER A 79 -7.13 7.14 -0.62
C SER A 79 -5.88 7.96 -0.27
N GLN A 80 -6.01 9.28 -0.31
CA GLN A 80 -5.02 10.24 0.16
C GLN A 80 -5.71 11.22 1.12
N TYR A 81 -4.96 11.87 2.01
CA TYR A 81 -5.50 13.00 2.76
C TYR A 81 -5.23 14.31 1.99
N PHE A 82 -6.29 15.07 1.73
CA PHE A 82 -6.19 16.41 1.14
C PHE A 82 -6.72 17.44 2.15
N ASP A 83 -5.84 18.29 2.64
CA ASP A 83 -6.20 19.29 3.64
C ASP A 83 -7.29 20.25 3.13
N GLY A 84 -8.28 20.53 3.97
CA GLY A 84 -9.45 21.33 3.60
C GLY A 84 -10.52 20.60 2.78
N HIS A 85 -10.36 19.31 2.45
CA HIS A 85 -11.35 18.52 1.72
C HIS A 85 -12.03 17.49 2.62
N LEU A 86 -13.33 17.25 2.37
CA LEU A 86 -14.12 16.28 3.14
C LEU A 86 -13.74 14.84 2.80
N SER A 87 -13.65 13.99 3.82
CA SER A 87 -13.55 12.53 3.65
C SER A 87 -14.68 12.03 2.74
N GLY A 88 -14.32 11.14 1.82
CA GLY A 88 -15.22 10.52 0.86
C GLY A 88 -15.37 11.27 -0.48
N THR A 89 -14.82 12.47 -0.59
CA THR A 89 -14.81 13.23 -1.86
C THR A 89 -13.75 12.70 -2.83
N LEU A 90 -13.92 12.96 -4.13
CA LEU A 90 -12.91 12.68 -5.16
C LEU A 90 -12.21 13.98 -5.54
N ILE A 91 -10.89 14.01 -5.39
CA ILE A 91 -10.00 15.12 -5.79
C ILE A 91 -9.10 14.59 -6.90
N ASP A 92 -9.29 15.10 -8.12
CA ASP A 92 -8.55 14.66 -9.33
C ASP A 92 -8.53 13.13 -9.53
N GLY A 93 -9.67 12.49 -9.24
CA GLY A 93 -9.83 11.03 -9.36
C GLY A 93 -9.28 10.22 -8.18
N VAL A 94 -8.67 10.87 -7.19
CA VAL A 94 -8.18 10.25 -5.95
C VAL A 94 -9.19 10.50 -4.82
N ARG A 95 -9.56 9.45 -4.09
CA ARG A 95 -10.45 9.59 -2.94
C ARG A 95 -9.75 10.28 -1.78
N CYS A 96 -10.36 11.32 -1.23
CA CYS A 96 -9.93 11.96 0.01
C CYS A 96 -10.41 11.15 1.22
N GLU A 97 -9.53 10.79 2.15
CA GLU A 97 -9.92 10.25 3.45
C GLU A 97 -9.02 10.81 4.56
N ASN A 98 -9.65 11.24 5.65
CA ASN A 98 -8.96 11.47 6.91
C ASN A 98 -8.97 10.17 7.74
N LEU A 99 -7.80 9.64 8.06
CA LEU A 99 -7.65 8.44 8.90
C LEU A 99 -8.27 8.58 10.30
N GLU A 100 -8.40 9.80 10.81
CA GLU A 100 -9.04 10.08 12.10
C GLU A 100 -10.57 10.05 12.02
N ALA A 101 -11.14 10.18 10.81
CA ALA A 101 -12.58 10.25 10.57
C ALA A 101 -12.88 9.80 9.12
N MET A 102 -12.75 8.50 8.88
CA MET A 102 -12.98 7.92 7.56
C MET A 102 -14.48 7.87 7.26
N SER A 103 -14.82 8.06 5.99
CA SER A 103 -16.21 8.01 5.53
C SER A 103 -16.68 6.61 5.12
N PHE A 104 -15.81 5.61 5.23
CA PHE A 104 -16.15 4.21 4.98
C PHE A 104 -17.04 3.64 6.08
N PRO A 105 -18.03 2.79 5.73
CA PRO A 105 -18.78 2.04 6.72
C PRO A 105 -17.87 1.13 7.57
N ASP A 106 -18.31 0.86 8.80
CA ASP A 106 -17.70 -0.15 9.67
C ASP A 106 -17.54 -1.49 8.96
N ALA A 107 -16.43 -2.19 9.23
CA ALA A 107 -16.14 -3.54 8.70
C ALA A 107 -16.19 -3.66 7.15
N THR A 108 -15.82 -2.59 6.43
CA THR A 108 -15.80 -2.60 4.95
C THR A 108 -14.67 -3.44 4.36
N PHE A 109 -13.49 -3.43 4.97
CA PHE A 109 -12.27 -4.01 4.41
C PHE A 109 -11.78 -5.19 5.24
N ASP A 110 -11.32 -6.23 4.55
CA ASP A 110 -10.67 -7.39 5.16
C ASP A 110 -9.23 -7.04 5.55
N ILE A 111 -8.56 -6.22 4.71
CA ILE A 111 -7.18 -5.78 4.91
C ILE A 111 -7.12 -4.26 4.74
N PHE A 112 -6.58 -3.56 5.74
CA PHE A 112 -6.33 -2.13 5.70
C PHE A 112 -4.82 -1.86 5.84
N ILE A 113 -4.24 -1.15 4.88
CA ILE A 113 -2.80 -0.95 4.75
C ILE A 113 -2.48 0.53 4.95
N THR A 114 -1.44 0.79 5.75
CA THR A 114 -0.80 2.11 5.89
C THR A 114 0.71 1.92 5.97
N GLN A 115 1.50 2.79 5.34
CA GLN A 115 2.96 2.77 5.43
C GLN A 115 3.49 4.18 5.64
N ASP A 116 4.23 4.44 6.72
CA ASP A 116 4.84 5.76 6.99
C ASP A 116 3.79 6.91 6.98
N VAL A 117 2.62 6.69 7.60
CA VAL A 117 1.52 7.69 7.67
C VAL A 117 1.15 8.08 9.10
N PHE A 118 1.25 7.17 10.09
CA PHE A 118 0.72 7.43 11.43
C PHE A 118 1.50 8.49 12.22
N GLU A 119 2.71 8.83 11.80
CA GLU A 119 3.46 10.00 12.30
C GLU A 119 2.74 11.34 12.05
N HIS A 120 1.80 11.37 11.10
CA HIS A 120 1.00 12.55 10.76
C HIS A 120 -0.40 12.54 11.39
N VAL A 121 -0.72 11.51 12.19
CA VAL A 121 -2.02 11.38 12.89
C VAL A 121 -1.87 11.92 14.31
N PHE A 122 -2.51 13.06 14.59
CA PHE A 122 -2.32 13.79 15.86
C PHE A 122 -3.35 13.41 16.94
N HIS A 123 -4.48 12.82 16.54
CA HIS A 123 -5.55 12.35 17.41
C HIS A 123 -5.88 10.88 17.13
N PRO A 124 -4.96 9.95 17.44
CA PRO A 124 -5.13 8.52 17.12
C PRO A 124 -6.29 7.86 17.87
N ASP A 125 -6.75 8.47 18.98
CA ASP A 125 -7.93 8.05 19.74
C ASP A 125 -9.25 8.26 18.98
N ARG A 126 -9.25 9.09 17.93
CA ARG A 126 -10.46 9.40 17.17
C ARG A 126 -10.79 8.42 16.06
N LYS A 127 -9.88 7.48 15.72
CA LYS A 127 -10.05 6.49 14.66
C LYS A 127 -11.37 5.73 14.81
N ARG A 128 -12.40 6.18 14.08
CA ARG A 128 -13.71 5.55 14.03
C ARG A 128 -14.12 5.48 12.56
N CYS A 129 -14.40 4.27 12.07
CA CYS A 129 -15.31 4.14 10.95
C CYS A 129 -16.69 4.62 11.43
N SER A 130 -17.44 5.30 10.56
CA SER A 130 -18.70 5.91 10.96
C SER A 130 -19.75 4.82 11.19
N GLN A 131 -20.40 4.87 12.35
CA GLN A 131 -21.59 4.07 12.63
C GLN A 131 -22.70 4.45 11.63
N PRO A 132 -23.43 3.48 11.05
CA PRO A 132 -24.61 3.79 10.28
C PRO A 132 -25.67 4.41 11.19
N THR A 133 -26.25 5.53 10.75
CA THR A 133 -27.47 6.13 11.33
C THR A 133 -28.67 5.23 11.10
#